data_AF-A0A7S2SVT3-F1
#
_entry.id   AF-A0A7S2SVT3-F1
#
_cell.length_a   1.000
_cell.length_b   1.000
_cell.length_c   1.000
_cell.angle_alpha   90.00
_cell.angle_beta   90.00
_cell.angle_gamma   90.00
#
_symmetry.space_group_name_H-M   'P 1'
#
loop_
_entity.id
_entity.type
_entity.pdbx_description
1 polymer ?
#
loop_
_entity_poly.entity_id
_entity_poly.type
_entity_poly.pdbx_seq_one_letter_code
_entity_poly.pdbx_strand_id
1 'polypeptide(L)'
;RNAIVSRLVPTLRAFNPELVLLSTGFDAVAHDVGNARSTNKGALPGIDLTPEDYLWVTQEIQKVADMCCSGRIVSVLEGGYGRLPDAGTVEGPGRAGGGDEAPRSP
;
A
#
# COMPACT_ATOMS: atom_id res chain seq x y z
N ARG A 1 -0.20 -13.92 -5.06
CA ARG A 1 -0.11 -14.41 -6.47
C ARG A 1 -1.17 -15.45 -6.86
N ASN A 2 -1.40 -16.53 -6.09
CA ASN A 2 -2.34 -17.60 -6.46
C ASN A 2 -3.76 -17.10 -6.83
N ALA A 3 -4.32 -16.16 -6.06
CA ALA A 3 -5.62 -15.56 -6.37
C ALA A 3 -5.66 -14.86 -7.73
N ILE A 4 -4.54 -14.30 -8.20
CA ILE A 4 -4.46 -13.65 -9.50
C ILE A 4 -4.52 -14.68 -10.63
N VAL A 5 -3.68 -15.73 -10.54
CA VAL A 5 -3.59 -16.76 -11.60
C VAL A 5 -4.84 -17.64 -11.65
N SER A 6 -5.35 -18.05 -10.49
CA SER A 6 -6.45 -19.02 -10.42
C SER A 6 -7.85 -18.40 -10.53
N ARG A 7 -7.98 -17.10 -10.26
CA ARG A 7 -9.29 -16.41 -10.23
C ARG A 7 -9.30 -15.19 -11.13
N LEU A 8 -8.47 -14.18 -10.83
CA LEU A 8 -8.55 -12.89 -11.53
C LEU A 8 -8.33 -13.03 -13.04
N VAL A 9 -7.21 -13.61 -13.48
CA VAL A 9 -6.84 -13.69 -14.90
C VAL A 9 -7.86 -14.50 -15.71
N PRO A 10 -8.28 -15.72 -15.30
CA PRO A 10 -9.32 -16.46 -16.01
C PRO A 10 -10.65 -15.70 -16.09
N THR A 11 -11.09 -15.08 -14.99
CA THR A 11 -12.36 -14.34 -14.97
C THR A 11 -12.30 -13.09 -15.84
N LEU A 12 -11.21 -12.32 -15.79
CA LEU A 12 -11.04 -11.13 -16.62
C LEU A 12 -11.00 -11.47 -18.11
N ARG A 13 -10.32 -12.57 -18.49
CA ARG A 13 -10.33 -13.07 -19.87
C ARG A 13 -11.72 -13.53 -20.32
N ALA A 14 -12.44 -14.26 -19.46
CA ALA A 14 -13.78 -14.74 -19.77
C ALA A 14 -14.80 -13.60 -19.91
N PHE A 15 -14.61 -12.52 -19.16
CA PHE A 15 -15.42 -11.30 -19.28
C PHE A 15 -15.20 -10.58 -20.61
N ASN A 16 -14.00 -10.71 -21.21
CA ASN A 16 -13.62 -10.09 -22.48
C ASN A 16 -13.88 -8.57 -22.52
N PRO A 17 -13.21 -7.78 -21.66
CA PRO A 17 -13.47 -6.34 -21.53
C PRO A 17 -13.08 -5.58 -22.81
N GLU A 18 -13.74 -4.45 -23.03
CA GLU A 18 -13.35 -3.47 -24.07
C GLU A 18 -12.42 -2.37 -23.54
N LEU A 19 -12.28 -2.27 -22.21
CA LEU A 19 -11.38 -1.37 -21.48
C LEU A 19 -11.13 -1.96 -20.09
N VAL A 20 -9.89 -1.90 -19.61
CA VAL A 20 -9.58 -2.20 -18.20
C VAL A 20 -9.37 -0.89 -17.43
N LEU A 21 -10.14 -0.69 -16.38
CA LEU A 21 -9.92 0.37 -15.40
C LEU A 21 -9.29 -0.25 -14.15
N LEU A 22 -8.06 0.16 -13.82
CA LEU A 22 -7.32 -0.33 -12.68
C LEU A 22 -7.30 0.73 -11.58
N SER A 23 -8.04 0.47 -10.50
CA SER A 23 -7.96 1.22 -9.26
C SER A 23 -6.68 0.78 -8.53
N THR A 24 -5.59 1.54 -8.71
CA THR A 24 -4.25 1.21 -8.20
C THR A 24 -3.99 1.88 -6.86
N GLY A 25 -4.38 1.20 -5.77
CA GLY A 25 -3.92 1.53 -4.42
C GLY A 25 -2.60 0.82 -4.08
N PHE A 26 -1.73 1.52 -3.34
CA PHE A 26 -0.47 0.97 -2.82
C PHE A 26 -0.50 0.75 -1.29
N ASP A 27 -1.66 0.87 -0.67
CA ASP A 27 -1.88 0.67 0.77
C ASP A 27 -1.63 -0.75 1.26
N ALA A 28 -1.47 -1.73 0.36
CA ALA A 28 -1.07 -3.09 0.70
C ALA A 28 0.46 -3.31 0.72
N VAL A 29 1.28 -2.29 0.43
CA VAL A 29 2.75 -2.45 0.45
C VAL A 29 3.23 -2.61 1.90
N ALA A 30 4.27 -3.43 2.10
CA ALA A 30 4.88 -3.59 3.41
C ALA A 30 5.21 -2.22 4.05
N HIS A 31 4.86 -2.08 5.33
CA HIS A 31 5.05 -0.86 6.15
C HIS A 31 4.19 0.35 5.78
N ASP A 32 3.25 0.29 4.84
CA ASP A 32 2.29 1.38 4.64
C ASP A 32 1.31 1.48 5.82
N VAL A 33 0.95 2.70 6.20
CA VAL A 33 -0.01 2.99 7.28
C VAL A 33 -1.38 2.37 6.99
N GLY A 34 -1.76 2.27 5.71
CA GLY A 34 -2.99 1.62 5.26
C GLY A 34 -2.93 0.09 5.23
N ASN A 35 -1.75 -0.52 5.40
CA ASN A 35 -1.56 -1.98 5.33
C ASN A 35 -1.95 -2.65 6.66
N ALA A 36 -3.08 -2.24 7.21
CA ALA A 36 -3.62 -2.75 8.44
C ALA A 36 -5.14 -2.61 8.43
N ARG A 37 -5.84 -3.61 8.97
CA ARG A 37 -7.28 -3.53 9.17
C ARG A 37 -7.56 -3.15 10.62
N SER A 38 -8.14 -1.97 10.82
CA SER A 38 -8.64 -1.57 12.14
C SER A 38 -9.86 -2.41 12.51
N THR A 39 -9.83 -3.01 13.70
CA THR A 39 -10.94 -3.80 14.26
C THR A 39 -11.19 -3.37 15.70
N ASN A 40 -12.31 -3.82 16.28
CA ASN A 40 -12.61 -3.61 17.71
C ASN A 40 -11.61 -4.28 18.67
N LYS A 41 -10.69 -5.12 18.16
CA LYS A 41 -9.64 -5.80 18.94
C LYS A 41 -8.24 -5.24 18.67
N GLY A 42 -8.13 -4.13 17.94
CA GLY A 42 -6.87 -3.55 17.47
C GLY A 42 -6.65 -3.73 15.96
N ALA A 43 -5.43 -3.44 15.50
CA ALA A 43 -5.06 -3.56 14.11
C ALA A 43 -4.63 -4.99 13.75
N LEU A 44 -5.18 -5.53 12.66
CA LEU A 44 -4.70 -6.77 12.05
C LEU A 44 -3.67 -6.43 10.95
N PRO A 45 -2.57 -7.18 10.82
CA PRO A 45 -1.61 -6.99 9.74
C PRO A 45 -2.29 -7.22 8.39
N GLY A 46 -1.89 -6.45 7.38
CA GLY A 46 -2.34 -6.65 6.02
C GLY A 46 -1.52 -7.70 5.28
N ILE A 47 -1.28 -7.49 3.99
CA ILE A 47 -0.76 -8.53 3.08
C ILE A 47 0.71 -8.37 2.70
N ASP A 48 1.34 -7.26 3.07
CA ASP A 48 2.78 -6.98 2.92
C ASP A 48 3.31 -7.26 1.50
N LEU A 49 2.68 -6.65 0.50
CA LEU A 49 3.14 -6.76 -0.88
C LEU A 49 4.48 -6.04 -1.07
N THR A 50 5.32 -6.60 -1.95
CA THR A 50 6.55 -5.94 -2.40
C THR A 50 6.33 -5.18 -3.71
N PRO A 51 7.20 -4.22 -4.08
CA PRO A 51 7.14 -3.57 -5.40
C PRO A 51 7.09 -4.56 -6.57
N GLU A 52 7.79 -5.69 -6.46
CA GLU A 52 7.82 -6.75 -7.45
C GLU A 52 6.46 -7.43 -7.61
N ASP A 53 5.67 -7.55 -6.54
CA ASP A 53 4.31 -8.10 -6.63
C ASP A 53 3.36 -7.16 -7.39
N TYR A 54 3.48 -5.85 -7.19
CA TYR A 54 2.72 -4.84 -7.95
C TYR A 54 3.09 -4.84 -9.43
N LEU A 55 4.39 -4.93 -9.73
CA LEU A 55 4.87 -5.05 -11.11
C LEU A 55 4.31 -6.31 -11.77
N TRP A 56 4.41 -7.45 -11.07
CA TRP A 56 3.97 -8.75 -11.58
C TRP A 56 2.46 -8.76 -11.86
N VAL A 57 1.61 -8.29 -10.93
CA VAL A 57 0.15 -8.27 -11.16
C VAL A 57 -0.24 -7.34 -12.28
N THR A 58 0.40 -6.17 -12.38
CA THR A 58 0.16 -5.21 -13.47
C THR A 58 0.50 -5.81 -14.83
N GLN A 59 1.62 -6.56 -14.93
CA GLN A 59 1.99 -7.27 -16.16
C GLN A 59 1.00 -8.37 -16.53
N GLU A 60 0.46 -9.11 -15.56
CA GLU A 60 -0.57 -10.12 -15.84
C GLU A 60 -1.86 -9.49 -16.37
N ILE A 61 -2.27 -8.34 -15.82
CA ILE A 61 -3.43 -7.58 -16.29
C ILE A 61 -3.17 -6.99 -17.68
N GLN A 62 -1.95 -6.49 -17.95
CA GLN A 62 -1.54 -5.98 -19.25
C GLN A 62 -1.70 -7.02 -20.35
N LYS A 63 -1.23 -8.25 -20.11
CA LYS A 63 -1.39 -9.37 -21.05
C LYS A 63 -2.86 -9.63 -21.38
N VAL A 64 -3.76 -9.52 -20.39
CA VAL A 64 -5.20 -9.70 -20.63
C VAL A 64 -5.77 -8.54 -21.46
N ALA A 65 -5.38 -7.30 -21.16
CA ALA A 65 -5.82 -6.15 -21.94
C ALA A 65 -5.35 -6.18 -23.40
N ASP A 66 -4.13 -6.66 -23.64
CA ASP A 66 -3.58 -6.86 -24.98
C ASP A 66 -4.44 -7.86 -25.79
N MET A 67 -4.92 -8.92 -25.13
CA MET A 67 -5.78 -9.93 -25.74
C MET A 67 -7.22 -9.46 -25.98
N CYS A 68 -7.82 -8.74 -25.03
CA CYS A 68 -9.27 -8.45 -25.03
C CYS A 68 -9.63 -7.06 -25.55
N CYS A 69 -8.81 -6.04 -25.26
CA CYS A 69 -9.11 -4.64 -25.52
C CYS A 69 -7.97 -3.87 -26.19
N SER A 70 -7.13 -4.54 -26.98
CA SER A 70 -6.04 -3.90 -27.74
C SER A 70 -5.10 -3.07 -26.84
N GLY A 71 -4.83 -3.55 -25.63
CA GLY A 71 -3.95 -2.89 -24.66
C GLY A 71 -4.56 -1.68 -23.96
N ARG A 72 -5.87 -1.41 -24.12
CA ARG A 72 -6.54 -0.27 -23.46
C ARG A 72 -6.66 -0.50 -21.96
N ILE A 73 -5.82 0.19 -21.20
CA ILE A 73 -5.84 0.23 -19.73
C ILE A 73 -5.78 1.68 -19.28
N VAL A 74 -6.60 2.01 -18.29
CA VAL A 74 -6.49 3.27 -17.53
C VAL A 74 -6.22 2.91 -16.08
N SER A 75 -5.14 3.46 -15.52
CA SER A 75 -4.80 3.33 -14.12
C SER A 75 -5.22 4.60 -13.37
N VAL A 76 -5.91 4.45 -12.25
CA VAL A 76 -6.29 5.55 -11.37
C VAL A 76 -5.62 5.32 -10.02
N LEU A 77 -4.77 6.25 -9.61
CA LEU A 77 -4.12 6.20 -8.29
C LEU A 77 -5.17 6.42 -7.20
N GLU A 78 -5.16 5.55 -6.19
CA GLU A 78 -6.11 5.56 -5.08
C GLU A 78 -5.36 5.59 -3.74
N GLY A 79 -5.37 4.48 -2.99
CA GLY A 79 -4.69 4.36 -1.70
C GLY A 79 -3.16 4.35 -1.78
N GLY A 80 -2.53 4.41 -0.61
CA GLY A 80 -1.10 4.59 -0.42
C GLY A 80 -0.87 5.78 0.50
N TYR A 81 -0.78 5.50 1.80
CA TYR A 81 -0.95 6.53 2.84
C TYR A 81 0.35 6.90 3.54
N GLY A 82 1.47 6.37 3.03
CA GLY A 82 2.81 6.64 3.55
C GLY A 82 3.27 5.51 4.46
N ARG A 83 4.58 5.50 4.76
CA ARG A 83 5.18 4.44 5.57
C ARG A 83 5.25 4.81 7.04
N LEU A 84 5.03 3.81 7.88
CA LEU A 84 5.42 3.89 9.28
C LEU A 84 6.94 4.09 9.37
N PRO A 85 7.42 4.90 10.33
CA PRO A 85 8.85 5.03 10.56
C PRO A 85 9.45 3.69 10.97
N ASP A 86 10.67 3.44 10.54
CA ASP A 86 11.43 2.28 11.01
C ASP A 86 11.51 2.34 12.54
N ALA A 87 11.38 1.19 13.19
CA ALA A 87 11.33 1.07 14.65
C ALA A 87 12.57 1.64 15.39
N GLY A 88 13.59 2.14 14.67
CA GLY A 88 14.80 2.76 15.19
C GLY A 88 14.92 4.28 15.00
N THR A 89 13.98 4.98 14.36
CA THR A 89 14.12 6.42 14.03
C THR A 89 13.37 7.36 14.99
N VAL A 90 12.94 6.87 16.15
CA VAL A 90 12.30 7.73 17.17
C VAL A 90 13.38 8.44 18.00
N GLU A 91 13.97 9.51 17.47
CA GLU A 91 14.45 10.59 18.34
C GLU A 91 13.21 11.32 18.84
N GLY A 92 12.73 10.93 20.04
CA GLY A 92 11.64 11.62 20.70
C GLY A 92 11.99 13.09 20.98
N PRO A 93 10.99 13.99 21.07
CA PRO A 93 11.26 15.35 21.49
C PRO A 93 11.90 15.29 22.87
N GLY A 94 13.12 15.82 23.00
CA GLY A 94 13.83 15.89 24.27
C GLY A 94 12.88 16.39 25.34
N ARG A 95 12.70 15.60 26.40
CA ARG A 95 12.06 16.08 27.63
C ARG A 95 12.83 17.32 28.06
N ALA A 96 12.26 18.50 27.83
CA ALA A 96 12.61 19.70 28.56
C ALA A 96 12.17 19.48 30.02
N GLY A 97 12.97 18.72 30.76
CA GLY A 97 12.88 18.62 32.20
C GLY A 97 13.35 19.93 32.78
N GLY A 98 12.42 20.64 33.41
CA GLY A 98 12.67 21.91 34.08
C GLY A 98 13.72 21.80 35.17
N GLY A 99 14.43 22.90 35.35
CA GLY A 99 15.43 23.10 36.40
C GLY A 99 16.34 24.26 36.04
N ASP A 100 15.78 25.47 35.92
CA ASP A 100 16.59 26.69 36.00
C ASP A 100 16.23 27.39 37.32
N GLU A 101 17.00 27.05 38.35
CA GLU A 101 16.96 27.74 39.64
C GLU A 101 17.79 29.02 39.47
N ALA A 102 17.09 30.14 39.25
CA ALA A 102 17.73 31.45 39.15
C ALA A 102 18.41 31.83 40.48
N PRO A 103 19.69 32.24 40.49
CA PRO A 103 20.33 32.68 41.72
C PRO A 103 19.76 34.05 42.12
N ARG A 104 19.21 34.15 43.32
CA ARG A 104 18.97 35.44 43.98
C ARG A 104 20.23 35.85 44.73
N SER A 105 20.82 36.96 44.31
CA SER A 105 21.79 37.75 45.10
C SER A 105 21.42 39.22 44.94
N PRO A 106 21.68 40.02 45.98
CA PRO A 106 22.93 40.80 45.96
C PRO A 106 23.99 40.25 46.93
#